data_AF-A0A958KUE3-F1
#
_entry.id   AF-A0A958KUE3-F1
#
_cell.length_a   1.000
_cell.length_b   1.000
_cell.length_c   1.000
_cell.angle_alpha   90.00
_cell.angle_beta   90.00
_cell.angle_gamma   90.00
#
_symmetry.space_group_name_H-M   'P 1'
#
loop_
_entity.id
_entity.type
_entity.pdbx_description
1 polymer ?
#
loop_
_entity_poly.entity_id
_entity_poly.type
_entity_poly.pdbx_seq_one_letter_code
_entity_poly.pdbx_strand_id
1 'polypeptide(L)'
;GVSLGGHALSWNVLRRYTIQVFQEPTNKMETLLEILSAFEILTIEKLGEGRKKILIQKLEFMVDFVEFYNEYLYAKEESRVTIEKKELPTLKALIYYGHKATPDDKGKVKVQLEMIRKESVKDLDYLVDVNQYDGLIAKKVVSEKIQEADGLSISYDLKELTRLVPFWQLIYVIQDAR
;
A
#
# COMPACT_ATOMS: atom_id res chain seq x y z
N GLY A 1 -28.97 8.46 11.85
CA GLY A 1 -28.06 7.42 11.35
C GLY A 1 -27.60 7.85 9.99
N VAL A 2 -26.34 8.24 9.84
CA VAL A 2 -25.81 8.73 8.57
C VAL A 2 -25.38 7.52 7.75
N SER A 3 -26.04 7.31 6.62
CA SER A 3 -25.64 6.36 5.60
C SER A 3 -24.26 6.76 5.08
N LEU A 4 -23.22 5.98 5.38
CA LEU A 4 -21.94 6.04 4.68
C LEU A 4 -22.14 5.37 3.30
N GLY A 5 -22.87 6.04 2.43
CA GLY A 5 -23.16 5.58 1.08
C GLY A 5 -21.95 5.78 0.18
N GLY A 6 -21.29 4.69 -0.21
CA GLY A 6 -20.18 4.72 -1.16
C GLY A 6 -20.51 5.50 -2.44
N HIS A 7 -19.51 6.15 -3.03
CA HIS A 7 -19.73 6.96 -4.23
C HIS A 7 -19.99 6.06 -5.44
N ALA A 8 -21.16 6.20 -6.04
CA ALA A 8 -21.54 5.42 -7.20
C ALA A 8 -20.81 5.90 -8.45
N LEU A 9 -20.08 5.00 -9.10
CA LEU A 9 -19.41 5.26 -10.37
C LEU A 9 -20.21 4.64 -11.51
N SER A 10 -20.48 5.44 -12.55
CA SER A 10 -21.20 4.96 -13.73
C SER A 10 -20.29 4.13 -14.62
N TRP A 11 -20.63 2.85 -14.79
CA TRP A 11 -19.95 1.91 -15.70
C TRP A 11 -19.79 2.48 -17.12
N ASN A 12 -20.87 3.04 -17.66
CA ASN A 12 -20.89 3.57 -19.03
C ASN A 12 -19.98 4.78 -19.19
N VAL A 13 -19.89 5.62 -18.15
CA VAL A 13 -18.98 6.78 -18.15
C VAL A 13 -17.54 6.29 -18.09
N LEU A 14 -17.21 5.39 -17.16
CA LEU A 14 -15.85 4.85 -17.02
C LEU A 14 -15.41 4.17 -18.32
N ARG A 15 -16.24 3.29 -18.89
CA ARG A 15 -15.96 2.63 -20.17
C ARG A 15 -15.74 3.61 -21.31
N ARG A 16 -16.52 4.70 -21.37
CA ARG A 16 -16.36 5.75 -22.37
C ARG A 16 -15.01 6.43 -22.23
N TYR A 17 -14.60 6.81 -21.01
CA TYR A 17 -13.28 7.39 -20.77
C TYR A 17 -12.15 6.43 -21.15
N THR A 18 -12.23 5.16 -20.76
CA THR A 18 -11.26 4.13 -21.11
C THR A 18 -11.03 4.06 -22.63
N ILE A 19 -12.12 4.02 -23.41
CA ILE A 19 -12.01 3.88 -24.88
C ILE A 19 -11.66 5.21 -25.55
N GLN A 20 -12.34 6.31 -25.21
CA GLN A 20 -12.26 7.55 -25.99
C GLN A 20 -11.10 8.44 -25.57
N VAL A 21 -10.74 8.44 -24.28
CA VAL A 21 -9.68 9.30 -23.75
C VAL A 21 -8.38 8.53 -23.64
N PHE A 22 -8.40 7.36 -23.00
CA PHE A 22 -7.19 6.56 -22.80
C PHE A 22 -6.85 5.65 -23.99
N GLN A 23 -7.80 5.45 -24.93
CA GLN A 23 -7.61 4.57 -26.09
C GLN A 23 -7.24 3.13 -25.70
N GLU A 24 -7.81 2.65 -24.58
CA GLU A 24 -7.56 1.31 -24.04
C GLU A 24 -8.80 0.40 -24.16
N PRO A 25 -8.62 -0.93 -24.25
CA PRO A 25 -9.73 -1.86 -24.36
C PRO A 25 -10.46 -2.04 -23.03
N THR A 26 -11.77 -2.35 -23.09
CA THR A 26 -12.64 -2.46 -21.91
C THR A 26 -12.15 -3.53 -20.92
N ASN A 27 -11.56 -4.64 -21.39
CA ASN A 27 -11.04 -5.70 -20.51
C ASN A 27 -9.97 -5.21 -19.54
N LYS A 28 -9.07 -4.30 -19.96
CA LYS A 28 -8.07 -3.69 -19.04
C LYS A 28 -8.74 -2.91 -17.90
N MET A 29 -9.82 -2.18 -18.21
CA MET A 29 -10.62 -1.50 -17.19
C MET A 29 -11.30 -2.50 -16.26
N GLU A 30 -11.83 -3.61 -16.78
CA GLU A 30 -12.44 -4.65 -15.94
C GLU A 30 -11.42 -5.27 -14.98
N THR A 31 -10.24 -5.65 -15.47
CA THR A 31 -9.14 -6.18 -14.65
C THR A 31 -8.72 -5.18 -13.57
N LEU A 32 -8.60 -3.89 -13.90
CA LEU A 32 -8.29 -2.85 -12.91
C LEU A 32 -9.37 -2.77 -11.83
N LEU A 33 -10.66 -2.80 -12.21
CA LEU A 33 -11.75 -2.77 -11.25
C LEU A 33 -11.77 -4.02 -10.35
N GLU A 34 -11.46 -5.19 -10.90
CA GLU A 34 -11.33 -6.43 -10.14
C GLU A 34 -10.18 -6.36 -9.11
N ILE A 35 -9.02 -5.82 -9.52
CA ILE A 35 -7.89 -5.57 -8.61
C ILE A 35 -8.31 -4.60 -7.50
N LEU A 36 -8.91 -3.47 -7.84
CA LEU A 36 -9.38 -2.48 -6.85
C LEU A 36 -10.43 -3.08 -5.92
N SER A 37 -11.30 -3.96 -6.42
CA SER A 37 -12.27 -4.70 -5.61
C SER A 37 -11.60 -5.68 -4.66
N ALA A 38 -10.54 -6.37 -5.08
CA ALA A 38 -9.78 -7.29 -4.24
C ALA A 38 -9.04 -6.58 -3.09
N PHE A 39 -8.72 -5.30 -3.26
CA PHE A 39 -8.18 -4.43 -2.21
C PHE A 39 -9.27 -3.74 -1.36
N GLU A 40 -10.54 -4.09 -1.58
CA GLU A 40 -11.71 -3.51 -0.92
C GLU A 40 -11.79 -1.99 -1.10
N ILE A 41 -11.23 -1.45 -2.19
CA ILE A 41 -11.29 -0.01 -2.51
C ILE A 41 -12.66 0.33 -3.10
N LEU A 42 -13.24 -0.61 -3.84
CA LEU A 42 -14.57 -0.51 -4.41
C LEU A 42 -15.29 -1.87 -4.35
N THR A 43 -16.59 -1.88 -4.59
CA THR A 43 -17.36 -3.10 -4.85
C THR A 43 -17.99 -3.04 -6.24
N ILE A 44 -18.17 -4.21 -6.84
CA ILE A 44 -18.80 -4.38 -8.15
C ILE A 44 -20.03 -5.27 -7.98
N GLU A 45 -21.22 -4.68 -8.09
CA GLU A 45 -22.49 -5.41 -8.10
C GLU A 45 -22.92 -5.68 -9.54
N LYS A 46 -23.17 -6.94 -9.89
CA LYS A 46 -23.74 -7.33 -11.19
C LYS A 46 -25.26 -7.20 -11.11
N LEU A 47 -25.84 -6.30 -11.91
CA LEU A 47 -27.28 -6.04 -11.93
C LEU A 47 -28.04 -6.86 -12.98
N GLY A 48 -27.35 -7.73 -13.72
CA GLY A 48 -27.90 -8.49 -14.86
C GLY A 48 -27.76 -7.75 -16.20
N GLU A 49 -27.91 -8.49 -17.31
CA GLU A 49 -27.88 -7.94 -18.69
C GLU A 49 -26.62 -7.10 -19.00
N GLY A 50 -25.47 -7.46 -18.44
CA GLY A 50 -24.20 -6.73 -18.62
C GLY A 50 -24.11 -5.41 -17.84
N ARG A 51 -25.12 -5.07 -17.02
CA ARG A 51 -25.09 -3.89 -16.15
C ARG A 51 -24.30 -4.17 -14.88
N LYS A 52 -23.43 -3.23 -14.53
CA LYS A 52 -22.60 -3.25 -13.33
C LYS A 52 -22.81 -1.96 -12.55
N LYS A 53 -22.93 -2.05 -11.23
CA LYS A 53 -22.91 -0.92 -10.31
C LYS A 53 -21.59 -0.97 -9.54
N ILE A 54 -20.84 0.13 -9.59
CA ILE A 54 -19.56 0.26 -8.91
C ILE A 54 -19.77 1.22 -7.74
N LEU A 55 -19.39 0.82 -6.54
CA LEU A 55 -19.43 1.66 -5.35
C LEU A 55 -18.02 1.80 -4.78
N ILE A 56 -17.53 3.04 -4.72
CA ILE A 56 -16.23 3.35 -4.12
C ILE A 56 -16.39 3.35 -2.60
N GLN A 57 -15.60 2.53 -1.91
CA GLN A 57 -15.57 2.39 -0.45
C GLN A 57 -14.46 3.24 0.18
N LYS A 58 -13.30 3.34 -0.48
CA LYS A 58 -12.11 4.04 0.05
C LYS A 58 -11.74 5.20 -0.88
N LEU A 59 -12.57 6.26 -0.90
CA LEU A 59 -12.35 7.41 -1.77
C LEU A 59 -11.04 8.15 -1.45
N GLU A 60 -10.79 8.43 -0.17
CA GLU A 60 -9.58 9.13 0.30
C GLU A 60 -8.31 8.39 -0.15
N PHE A 61 -8.29 7.06 -0.01
CA PHE A 61 -7.18 6.22 -0.49
C PHE A 61 -6.88 6.45 -1.98
N MET A 62 -7.91 6.54 -2.83
CA MET A 62 -7.70 6.74 -4.27
C MET A 62 -7.15 8.14 -4.58
N VAL A 63 -7.63 9.16 -3.88
CA VAL A 63 -7.12 10.53 -4.03
C VAL A 63 -5.65 10.59 -3.61
N ASP A 64 -5.33 10.10 -2.42
CA ASP A 64 -3.97 10.08 -1.90
C ASP A 64 -3.03 9.25 -2.78
N PHE A 65 -3.51 8.13 -3.34
CA PHE A 65 -2.74 7.30 -4.26
C PHE A 65 -2.40 8.03 -5.56
N VAL A 66 -3.37 8.75 -6.13
CA VAL A 66 -3.15 9.53 -7.36
C VAL A 66 -2.17 10.67 -7.11
N GLU A 67 -2.28 11.37 -5.99
CA GLU A 67 -1.34 12.42 -5.60
C GLU A 67 0.07 11.85 -5.43
N PHE A 68 0.22 10.80 -4.61
CA PHE A 68 1.48 10.10 -4.40
C PHE A 68 2.12 9.64 -5.72
N TYR A 69 1.34 8.98 -6.59
CA TYR A 69 1.89 8.40 -7.82
C TYR A 69 2.27 9.49 -8.82
N ASN A 70 1.52 10.59 -8.91
CA ASN A 70 1.89 11.75 -9.72
C ASN A 70 3.19 12.39 -9.21
N GLU A 71 3.29 12.65 -7.90
CA GLU A 71 4.51 13.18 -7.30
C GLU A 71 5.71 12.27 -7.61
N TYR A 72 5.56 10.95 -7.45
CA TYR A 72 6.59 9.98 -7.79
C TYR A 72 6.97 10.01 -9.28
N LEU A 73 5.99 10.05 -10.19
CA LEU A 73 6.22 10.07 -11.64
C LEU A 73 6.90 11.34 -12.14
N TYR A 74 6.67 12.48 -11.49
CA TYR A 74 7.25 13.77 -11.87
C TYR A 74 8.47 14.17 -11.03
N ALA A 75 8.76 13.45 -9.94
CA ALA A 75 9.99 13.60 -9.19
C ALA A 75 11.23 13.28 -10.06
N LYS A 76 12.34 13.97 -9.79
CA LYS A 76 13.65 13.62 -10.36
C LYS A 76 14.04 12.22 -9.92
N GLU A 77 14.72 11.48 -10.78
CA GLU A 77 15.10 10.09 -10.51
C GLU A 77 15.85 9.92 -9.19
N GLU A 78 16.79 10.82 -8.89
CA GLU A 78 17.58 10.85 -7.65
C GLU A 78 16.75 11.05 -6.38
N SER A 79 15.56 11.66 -6.51
CA SER A 79 14.64 11.92 -5.39
C SER A 79 13.55 10.86 -5.24
N ARG A 80 13.44 9.91 -6.18
CA ARG A 80 12.44 8.86 -6.12
C ARG A 80 12.84 7.82 -5.08
N VAL A 81 11.95 7.58 -4.14
CA VAL A 81 12.07 6.47 -3.20
C VAL A 81 11.22 5.32 -3.73
N THR A 82 11.88 4.29 -4.24
CA THR A 82 11.21 3.09 -4.78
C THR A 82 11.30 1.96 -3.77
N ILE A 83 10.15 1.53 -3.25
CA ILE A 83 10.06 0.32 -2.43
C ILE A 83 10.01 -0.87 -3.36
N GLU A 84 10.96 -1.79 -3.24
CA GLU A 84 10.99 -3.01 -4.04
C GLU A 84 9.95 -4.02 -3.54
N LYS A 85 9.40 -4.83 -4.46
CA LYS A 85 8.42 -5.88 -4.14
C LYS A 85 8.90 -6.82 -3.03
N LYS A 86 10.20 -7.15 -3.02
CA LYS A 86 10.84 -8.01 -2.01
C LYS A 86 10.93 -7.38 -0.62
N GLU A 87 10.80 -6.05 -0.52
CA GLU A 87 10.85 -5.29 0.74
C GLU A 87 9.45 -5.16 1.38
N LEU A 88 8.37 -5.43 0.65
CA LEU A 88 7.01 -5.34 1.15
C LEU A 88 6.73 -6.24 2.37
N PRO A 89 7.17 -7.51 2.44
CA PRO A 89 6.99 -8.33 3.63
C PRO A 89 7.67 -7.70 4.86
N THR A 90 8.88 -7.15 4.69
CA THR A 90 9.62 -6.45 5.74
C THR A 90 8.86 -5.22 6.25
N LEU A 91 8.31 -4.39 5.35
CA LEU A 91 7.51 -3.23 5.73
C LEU A 91 6.18 -3.61 6.41
N LYS A 92 5.53 -4.69 5.96
CA LYS A 92 4.33 -5.22 6.61
C LYS A 92 4.62 -5.70 8.03
N ALA A 93 5.76 -6.36 8.24
CA ALA A 93 6.20 -6.73 9.58
C ALA A 93 6.41 -5.50 10.45
N LEU A 94 7.08 -4.45 9.94
CA LEU A 94 7.21 -3.19 10.67
C LEU A 94 5.84 -2.63 11.05
N ILE A 95 4.90 -2.47 10.12
CA ILE A 95 3.56 -1.97 10.44
C ILE A 95 2.89 -2.82 11.54
N TYR A 96 2.93 -4.15 11.40
CA TYR A 96 2.31 -5.06 12.36
C TYR A 96 2.89 -4.92 13.78
N TYR A 97 4.21 -4.92 13.93
CA TYR A 97 4.85 -4.75 15.25
C TYR A 97 4.82 -3.30 15.74
N GLY A 98 4.78 -2.33 14.83
CA GLY A 98 4.64 -0.92 15.13
C GLY A 98 3.30 -0.58 15.77
N HIS A 99 2.21 -1.22 15.34
CA HIS A 99 0.90 -1.10 16.01
C HIS A 99 0.89 -1.65 17.45
N LYS A 100 1.86 -2.49 17.82
CA LYS A 100 2.06 -2.99 19.19
C LYS A 100 2.99 -2.09 20.01
N ALA A 101 3.71 -1.17 19.37
CA ALA A 101 4.65 -0.26 20.01
C ALA A 101 3.98 1.06 20.40
N THR A 102 4.58 1.77 21.36
CA THR A 102 4.14 3.11 21.75
C THR A 102 4.87 4.15 20.89
N PRO A 103 4.16 5.03 20.17
CA PRO A 103 4.79 6.12 19.42
C PRO A 103 5.45 7.14 20.35
N ASP A 104 6.51 7.78 19.86
CA ASP A 104 7.13 8.95 20.50
C ASP A 104 6.33 10.23 20.24
N ASP A 105 6.81 11.36 20.78
CA ASP A 105 6.19 12.69 20.64
C ASP A 105 6.10 13.17 19.18
N LYS A 106 6.79 12.52 18.24
CA LYS A 106 6.78 12.81 16.80
C LYS A 106 5.96 11.78 16.01
N GLY A 107 5.28 10.86 16.68
CA GLY A 107 4.49 9.80 16.05
C GLY A 107 5.33 8.66 15.45
N LYS A 108 6.65 8.62 15.74
CA LYS A 108 7.51 7.54 15.30
C LYS A 108 7.46 6.41 16.31
N VAL A 109 7.54 5.18 15.82
CA VAL A 109 7.63 3.99 16.68
C VAL A 109 9.02 3.41 16.58
N LYS A 110 9.47 2.78 17.67
CA LYS A 110 10.69 1.99 17.73
C LYS A 110 10.34 0.53 17.96
N VAL A 111 10.95 -0.37 17.20
CA VAL A 111 10.74 -1.82 17.32
C VAL A 111 12.07 -2.56 17.41
N GLN A 112 12.10 -3.67 18.14
CA GLN A 112 13.27 -4.55 18.28
C GLN A 112 13.30 -5.57 17.13
N LEU A 113 14.36 -5.56 16.33
CA LEU A 113 14.49 -6.41 15.15
C LEU A 113 14.63 -7.90 15.50
N GLU A 114 15.27 -8.19 16.64
CA GLU A 114 15.42 -9.55 17.15
C GLU A 114 14.09 -10.18 17.58
N MET A 115 13.21 -9.36 18.16
CA MET A 115 11.85 -9.77 18.49
C MET A 115 11.07 -10.12 17.21
N ILE A 116 11.16 -9.26 16.19
CA ILE A 116 10.50 -9.50 14.91
C ILE A 116 11.01 -10.79 14.28
N ARG A 117 12.33 -10.99 14.21
CA ARG A 117 12.93 -12.21 13.65
C ARG A 117 12.44 -13.48 14.34
N LYS A 118 12.31 -13.44 15.66
CA LYS A 118 11.88 -14.59 16.46
C LYS A 118 10.40 -14.91 16.27
N GLU A 119 9.54 -13.89 16.25
CA GLU A 119 8.09 -14.08 16.30
C GLU A 119 7.42 -13.99 14.91
N SER A 120 8.10 -13.52 13.86
CA SER A 120 7.47 -13.28 12.54
C SER A 120 6.87 -14.53 11.90
N VAL A 121 7.50 -15.70 12.05
CA VAL A 121 6.94 -16.94 11.49
C VAL A 121 5.61 -17.27 12.16
N LYS A 122 5.50 -17.04 13.47
CA LYS A 122 4.28 -17.28 14.23
C LYS A 122 3.21 -16.24 13.94
N ASP A 123 3.59 -14.97 13.88
CA ASP A 123 2.66 -13.85 13.79
C ASP A 123 2.24 -13.52 12.34
N LEU A 124 3.10 -13.82 11.36
CA LEU A 124 2.97 -13.38 9.97
C LEU A 124 3.11 -14.49 8.93
N ASP A 125 3.45 -15.73 9.34
CA ASP A 125 3.67 -16.89 8.45
C ASP A 125 4.88 -16.75 7.50
N TYR A 126 5.83 -15.88 7.83
CA TYR A 126 7.12 -15.78 7.14
C TYR A 126 8.24 -15.28 8.05
N LEU A 127 9.48 -15.66 7.73
CA LEU A 127 10.66 -15.20 8.44
C LEU A 127 11.07 -13.80 7.96
N VAL A 128 11.36 -12.91 8.90
CA VAL A 128 11.96 -11.61 8.63
C VAL A 128 13.32 -11.52 9.31
N ASP A 129 14.39 -11.33 8.53
CA ASP A 129 15.76 -11.24 9.02
C ASP A 129 16.18 -9.78 9.27
N VAL A 130 17.10 -9.59 10.21
CA VAL A 130 17.64 -8.28 10.61
C VAL A 130 18.37 -7.56 9.47
N ASN A 131 18.87 -8.28 8.46
CA ASN A 131 19.57 -7.67 7.31
C ASN A 131 18.60 -7.23 6.20
N GLN A 132 17.34 -7.68 6.23
CA GLN A 132 16.35 -7.28 5.21
C GLN A 132 15.94 -5.80 5.29
N TYR A 133 16.35 -5.09 6.35
CA TYR A 133 16.09 -3.66 6.52
C TYR A 133 17.12 -2.77 5.80
N ASP A 134 18.26 -3.30 5.38
CA ASP A 134 19.37 -2.48 4.88
C ASP A 134 19.01 -1.67 3.62
N GLY A 135 18.22 -2.26 2.72
CA GLY A 135 17.68 -1.55 1.56
C GLY A 135 16.77 -0.37 1.93
N LEU A 136 15.91 -0.57 2.94
CA LEU A 136 15.00 0.46 3.45
C LEU A 136 15.77 1.59 4.17
N ILE A 137 16.85 1.25 4.89
CA ILE A 137 17.74 2.20 5.55
C ILE A 137 18.45 3.06 4.50
N ALA A 138 19.03 2.44 3.46
CA ALA A 138 19.69 3.15 2.38
C ALA A 138 18.75 4.14 1.66
N LYS A 139 17.47 3.76 1.55
CA LYS A 139 16.38 4.58 0.98
C LYS A 139 15.81 5.62 1.96
N LYS A 140 16.30 5.66 3.21
CA LYS A 140 15.82 6.55 4.29
C LYS A 140 14.33 6.39 4.62
N VAL A 141 13.77 5.21 4.36
CA VAL A 141 12.38 4.86 4.70
C VAL A 141 12.26 4.60 6.20
N VAL A 142 13.33 4.13 6.81
CA VAL A 142 13.48 3.82 8.23
C VAL A 142 14.82 4.36 8.75
N SER A 143 14.98 4.50 10.06
CA SER A 143 16.25 4.93 10.67
C SER A 143 17.37 3.90 10.48
N GLU A 144 18.61 4.28 10.74
CA GLU A 144 19.68 3.30 10.95
C GLU A 144 19.36 2.36 12.13
N LYS A 145 20.02 1.19 12.14
CA LYS A 145 19.93 0.24 13.25
C LYS A 145 20.66 0.82 14.46
N ILE A 146 20.00 0.80 15.60
CA ILE A 146 20.58 1.27 16.86
C ILE A 146 20.84 0.04 17.73
N GLN A 147 22.09 -0.12 18.16
CA GLN A 147 22.44 -1.13 19.16
C GLN A 147 21.92 -0.67 20.53
N GLU A 148 21.07 -1.49 21.12
CA GLU A 148 20.54 -1.33 22.48
C GLU A 148 20.92 -2.56 23.33
N ALA A 149 20.57 -2.54 24.61
CA ALA A 149 20.87 -3.63 25.54
C ALA A 149 20.26 -4.97 25.10
N ASP A 150 19.05 -4.92 24.53
CA ASP A 150 18.25 -6.09 24.15
C ASP A 150 18.37 -6.49 22.67
N GLY A 151 19.29 -5.86 21.93
CA GLY A 151 19.55 -6.15 20.52
C GLY A 151 19.51 -4.91 19.63
N LEU A 152 19.24 -5.13 18.35
CA LEU A 152 19.15 -4.07 17.35
C LEU A 152 17.71 -3.56 17.24
N SER A 153 17.54 -2.24 17.26
CA SER A 153 16.25 -1.59 17.05
C SER A 153 16.26 -0.68 15.82
N ILE A 154 15.07 -0.38 15.31
CA ILE A 154 14.86 0.59 14.24
C ILE A 154 13.66 1.47 14.56
N SER A 155 13.72 2.73 14.14
CA SER A 155 12.64 3.70 14.33
C SER A 155 12.12 4.22 12.99
N TYR A 156 10.81 4.44 12.90
CA TYR A 156 10.16 4.88 11.66
C TYR A 156 8.81 5.55 11.94
N ASP A 157 8.28 6.27 10.95
CA ASP A 157 6.95 6.85 11.01
C ASP A 157 5.91 5.78 10.66
N LEU A 158 5.17 5.30 11.66
CA LEU A 158 4.17 4.26 11.47
C LEU A 158 3.02 4.72 10.56
N LYS A 159 2.60 5.98 10.69
CA LYS A 159 1.48 6.52 9.92
C LYS A 159 1.86 6.57 8.45
N GLU A 160 3.07 7.04 8.16
CA GLU A 160 3.56 7.12 6.79
C GLU A 160 3.74 5.74 6.16
N LEU A 161 4.32 4.76 6.87
CA LEU A 161 4.42 3.40 6.33
C LEU A 161 3.04 2.76 6.07
N THR A 162 2.10 2.95 7.00
CA THR A 162 0.73 2.43 6.87
C THR A 162 0.01 3.03 5.66
N ARG A 163 0.34 4.28 5.29
CA ARG A 163 -0.15 4.94 4.07
C ARG A 163 0.56 4.42 2.81
N LEU A 164 1.89 4.37 2.80
CA LEU A 164 2.69 4.07 1.61
C LEU A 164 2.66 2.59 1.19
N VAL A 165 2.67 1.66 2.14
CA VAL A 165 2.78 0.22 1.81
C VAL A 165 1.62 -0.26 0.93
N PRO A 166 0.34 0.05 1.24
CA PRO A 166 -0.78 -0.26 0.36
C PRO A 166 -0.65 0.30 -1.06
N PHE A 167 -0.06 1.48 -1.24
CA PHE A 167 0.16 2.07 -2.57
C PHE A 167 1.14 1.22 -3.39
N TRP A 168 2.26 0.84 -2.81
CA TRP A 168 3.24 -0.03 -3.48
C TRP A 168 2.69 -1.43 -3.76
N GLN A 169 1.89 -1.99 -2.84
CA GLN A 169 1.18 -3.24 -3.09
C GLN A 169 0.27 -3.14 -4.32
N LEU A 170 -0.51 -2.06 -4.42
CA LEU A 170 -1.39 -1.84 -5.56
C LEU A 170 -0.59 -1.69 -6.86
N ILE A 171 0.50 -0.92 -6.85
CA ILE A 171 1.40 -0.76 -8.01
C ILE A 171 1.90 -2.12 -8.50
N TYR A 172 2.40 -2.97 -7.60
CA TYR A 172 2.94 -4.26 -7.99
C TYR A 172 1.88 -5.23 -8.50
N VAL A 173 0.69 -5.25 -7.89
CA VAL A 173 -0.41 -6.08 -8.40
C VAL A 173 -0.85 -5.62 -9.79
N ILE A 174 -0.93 -4.31 -10.04
CA ILE A 174 -1.24 -3.77 -11.37
C ILE A 174 -0.13 -4.13 -12.38
N GLN A 175 1.14 -4.09 -11.98
CA GLN A 175 2.27 -4.45 -12.85
C GLN A 175 2.25 -5.94 -13.22
N ASP A 176 1.98 -6.82 -12.26
CA ASP A 176 1.91 -8.27 -12.49
C ASP A 176 0.70 -8.68 -13.36
N ALA A 177 -0.35 -7.85 -13.40
CA ALA A 177 -1.58 -8.11 -14.14
C ALA A 177 -1.56 -7.60 -15.61
N ARG A 178 -0.48 -6.93 -16.02
CA ARG A 178 -0.26 -6.48 -17.40
C ARG A 178 0.28 -7.59 -18.28
#